data_AF-A0A7T7RH17-F1
#
_entry.id   AF-A0A7T7RH17-F1
#
_cell.length_a   1.000
_cell.length_b   1.000
_cell.length_c   1.000
_cell.angle_alpha   90.00
_cell.angle_beta   90.00
_cell.angle_gamma   90.00
#
_symmetry.space_group_name_H-M   'P 1'
#
loop_
_entity.id
_entity.type
_entity.pdbx_description
1 polymer ?
#
loop_
_entity_poly.entity_id
_entity_poly.type
_entity_poly.pdbx_seq_one_letter_code
_entity_poly.pdbx_strand_id
1 'polypeptide(L)'
;MSFVVTSPWHRLGRVGVCIADAVGRYLLIWVAAWLVYALTAPRQQELVSYLPRSRSYWEDTAYYLWDDSIAGVGLMVGVPSLLVILLFGLLNKREGAAFRIRLAGLLLLPTWFLLFQNFVALLFVPVLAQMAFALCLMPVPLVRFPAKAED
;
A
#
# COMPACT_ATOMS: atom_id res chain seq x y z
N MET A 1 -37.06 0.72 28.62
CA MET A 1 -35.95 1.35 27.87
C MET A 1 -34.63 0.73 28.31
N SER A 2 -34.05 -0.14 27.48
CA SER A 2 -32.74 -0.75 27.73
C SER A 2 -31.65 0.22 27.25
N PHE A 3 -30.99 0.90 28.17
CA PHE A 3 -29.75 1.61 27.85
C PHE A 3 -28.67 0.57 27.54
N VAL A 4 -28.49 0.26 26.26
CA VAL A 4 -27.33 -0.52 25.81
C VAL A 4 -26.11 0.38 25.98
N VAL A 5 -25.47 0.31 27.15
CA VAL A 5 -24.18 0.93 27.41
C VAL A 5 -23.14 0.15 26.59
N THR A 6 -23.00 0.48 25.30
CA THR A 6 -21.86 -0.02 24.53
C THR A 6 -20.63 0.63 25.13
N SER A 7 -19.81 -0.13 25.87
CA SER A 7 -18.60 0.43 26.46
C SER A 7 -17.74 1.08 25.36
N PRO A 8 -17.18 2.27 25.61
CA PRO A 8 -16.35 2.97 24.62
C PRO A 8 -15.17 2.10 24.16
N TRP A 9 -14.69 1.22 25.04
CA TRP A 9 -13.65 0.22 24.78
C TRP A 9 -14.02 -0.76 23.68
N HIS A 10 -15.29 -1.17 23.57
CA HIS A 10 -15.75 -2.08 22.54
C HIS A 10 -15.87 -1.42 21.15
N ARG A 11 -16.04 -0.09 21.11
CA ARG A 11 -15.97 0.70 19.87
C ARG A 11 -14.52 0.91 19.44
N LEU A 12 -13.63 1.22 20.39
CA LEU A 12 -12.19 1.34 20.14
C LEU A 12 -11.58 0.05 19.59
N GLY A 13 -11.93 -1.11 20.17
CA GLY A 13 -11.46 -2.41 19.70
C GLY A 13 -11.84 -2.70 18.24
N ARG A 14 -13.07 -2.38 17.82
CA ARG A 14 -13.51 -2.56 16.43
C ARG A 14 -12.78 -1.63 15.45
N VAL A 15 -12.57 -0.38 15.83
CA VAL A 15 -11.78 0.57 15.02
C VAL A 15 -10.35 0.07 14.86
N GLY A 16 -9.72 -0.43 15.94
CA GLY A 16 -8.39 -1.02 15.90
C GLY A 16 -8.27 -2.20 14.95
N VAL A 17 -9.25 -3.12 14.97
CA VAL A 17 -9.28 -4.26 14.04
C VAL A 17 -9.42 -3.82 12.59
N CYS A 18 -10.28 -2.83 12.30
CA CYS A 18 -10.45 -2.32 10.94
C CYS A 18 -9.20 -1.59 10.42
N ILE A 19 -8.52 -0.83 11.29
CA ILE A 19 -7.22 -0.23 10.97
C ILE A 19 -6.20 -1.32 10.68
N ALA A 20 -6.09 -2.34 11.54
CA ALA A 20 -5.16 -3.44 11.37
C ALA A 20 -5.43 -4.23 10.07
N ASP A 21 -6.69 -4.46 9.71
CA ASP A 21 -7.07 -5.11 8.44
C ASP A 21 -6.65 -4.25 7.23
N ALA A 22 -6.91 -2.94 7.26
CA ALA A 22 -6.50 -2.05 6.18
C ALA A 22 -4.97 -1.94 6.04
N VAL A 23 -4.26 -1.80 7.15
CA VAL A 23 -2.79 -1.79 7.21
C VAL A 23 -2.25 -3.12 6.69
N GLY A 24 -2.78 -4.25 7.16
CA GLY A 24 -2.37 -5.59 6.74
C GLY A 24 -2.55 -5.81 5.24
N ARG A 25 -3.72 -5.45 4.69
CA ARG A 25 -3.98 -5.54 3.25
C ARG A 25 -3.05 -4.65 2.44
N TYR A 26 -2.79 -3.44 2.93
CA TYR A 26 -1.87 -2.52 2.27
C TYR A 26 -0.44 -3.07 2.26
N LEU A 27 0.06 -3.55 3.40
CA LEU A 27 1.38 -4.17 3.51
C LEU A 27 1.50 -5.38 2.59
N LEU A 28 0.46 -6.22 2.51
CA LEU A 28 0.47 -7.42 1.68
C LEU A 28 0.60 -7.07 0.19
N ILE A 29 -0.21 -6.14 -0.31
CA ILE A 29 -0.09 -5.72 -1.72
C ILE A 29 1.20 -4.92 -1.97
N TRP A 30 1.67 -4.16 -0.99
CA TRP A 30 2.92 -3.42 -1.07
C TRP A 30 4.12 -4.35 -1.20
N VAL A 31 4.21 -5.36 -0.33
CA VAL A 31 5.27 -6.39 -0.38
C VAL A 31 5.18 -7.19 -1.68
N ALA A 32 3.97 -7.55 -2.12
CA ALA A 32 3.80 -8.28 -3.39
C ALA A 32 4.28 -7.45 -4.59
N ALA A 33 3.92 -6.17 -4.64
CA ALA A 33 4.38 -5.24 -5.68
C ALA A 33 5.90 -5.10 -5.67
N TRP A 34 6.51 -5.06 -4.48
CA TRP A 34 7.96 -4.98 -4.35
C TRP A 34 8.70 -6.24 -4.75
N LEU A 35 8.12 -7.40 -4.45
CA LEU A 35 8.65 -8.67 -4.92
C LEU A 35 8.56 -8.78 -6.45
N VAL A 36 7.44 -8.36 -7.04
CA VAL A 36 7.29 -8.30 -8.51
C VAL A 36 8.31 -7.35 -9.13
N TYR A 37 8.53 -6.18 -8.53
CA TYR A 37 9.55 -5.24 -9.00
C TYR A 37 10.94 -5.87 -8.95
N ALA A 38 11.34 -6.48 -7.83
CA ALA A 38 12.66 -7.09 -7.71
C ALA A 38 12.90 -8.26 -8.69
N LEU A 39 11.83 -8.98 -9.05
CA LEU A 39 11.90 -10.06 -10.04
C LEU A 39 11.94 -9.56 -11.48
N THR A 40 11.33 -8.41 -11.77
CA THR A 40 11.17 -7.86 -13.13
C THR A 40 12.13 -6.71 -13.46
N ALA A 41 12.84 -6.17 -12.47
CA ALA A 41 13.78 -5.08 -12.70
C ALA A 41 14.92 -5.51 -13.64
N PRO A 42 15.24 -4.72 -14.68
CA PRO A 42 16.33 -5.03 -15.58
C PRO A 42 17.62 -4.95 -14.78
N ARG A 43 18.29 -6.09 -14.64
CA ARG A 43 19.55 -6.18 -13.91
C ARG A 43 20.61 -5.52 -14.76
N GLN A 44 21.25 -4.46 -14.27
CA GLN A 44 22.33 -3.77 -14.98
C GLN A 44 23.46 -4.72 -15.43
N GLN A 45 23.59 -5.89 -14.80
CA GLN A 45 24.56 -6.93 -15.17
C GLN A 45 24.27 -7.64 -16.50
N GLU A 46 23.09 -7.50 -17.11
CA GLU A 46 22.86 -8.01 -18.47
C GLU A 46 23.63 -7.21 -19.54
N LEU A 47 24.09 -5.98 -19.24
CA LEU A 47 25.00 -5.24 -20.12
C LEU A 47 26.48 -5.61 -19.98
N VAL A 48 26.88 -6.34 -18.92
CA VAL A 48 28.29 -6.69 -18.61
C VAL A 48 28.55 -8.18 -18.88
N SER A 49 27.97 -8.70 -19.96
CA SER A 49 27.92 -10.13 -20.31
C SER A 49 29.24 -10.69 -20.87
N TYR A 50 30.38 -10.43 -20.21
CA TYR A 50 31.68 -11.04 -20.55
C TYR A 50 32.41 -11.71 -19.38
N LEU A 51 31.85 -11.71 -18.15
CA LEU A 51 32.47 -12.36 -16.99
C LEU A 51 31.62 -13.54 -16.47
N PRO A 52 32.26 -14.64 -16.03
CA PRO A 52 31.56 -15.80 -15.48
C PRO A 52 30.76 -15.41 -14.23
N ARG A 53 29.47 -15.70 -14.27
CA ARG A 53 28.47 -15.38 -13.25
C ARG A 53 28.79 -16.13 -11.95
N SER A 54 29.20 -15.42 -10.90
CA SER A 54 29.55 -16.03 -9.59
C SER A 54 28.40 -16.09 -8.59
N ARG A 55 27.30 -15.35 -8.82
CA ARG A 55 26.10 -15.34 -7.97
C ARG A 55 24.91 -16.02 -8.65
N SER A 56 24.11 -16.71 -7.84
CA SER A 56 22.85 -17.29 -8.28
C SER A 56 21.77 -16.21 -8.49
N TYR A 57 20.78 -16.49 -9.34
CA TYR A 57 19.68 -15.57 -9.63
C TYR A 57 18.98 -15.05 -8.37
N TRP A 58 18.80 -15.92 -7.37
CA TRP A 58 18.11 -15.62 -6.11
C TRP A 58 18.94 -14.74 -5.17
N GLU A 59 20.26 -14.92 -5.15
CA GLU A 59 21.17 -14.05 -4.39
C GLU A 59 21.19 -12.63 -4.96
N ASP A 60 21.15 -12.50 -6.29
CA ASP A 60 21.01 -11.19 -6.93
C ASP A 60 19.67 -10.54 -6.58
N THR A 61 18.55 -11.29 -6.63
CA THR A 61 17.22 -10.77 -6.24
C THR A 61 17.21 -10.28 -4.79
N ALA A 62 17.78 -11.06 -3.87
CA ALA A 62 17.86 -10.70 -2.46
C ALA A 62 18.73 -9.45 -2.25
N TYR A 63 19.85 -9.35 -2.97
CA TYR A 63 20.71 -8.18 -2.94
C TYR A 63 20.00 -6.93 -3.46
N TYR A 64 19.26 -7.03 -4.58
CA TYR A 64 18.47 -5.91 -5.12
C TYR A 64 17.33 -5.47 -4.19
N LEU A 65 16.70 -6.40 -3.46
CA LEU A 65 15.67 -6.05 -2.46
C LEU A 65 16.25 -5.30 -1.26
N TRP A 66 17.49 -5.63 -0.89
CA TRP A 66 18.20 -5.02 0.24
C TRP A 66 19.08 -3.84 -0.15
N ASP A 67 19.17 -3.52 -1.44
CA ASP A 67 19.92 -2.37 -1.89
C ASP A 67 19.27 -1.11 -1.33
N ASP A 68 20.07 -0.31 -0.62
CA ASP A 68 19.59 0.84 0.16
C ASP A 68 18.81 1.84 -0.71
N SER A 69 19.11 1.88 -2.01
CA SER A 69 18.42 2.72 -2.99
C SER A 69 16.97 2.28 -3.22
N ILE A 70 16.73 0.97 -3.39
CA ILE A 70 15.41 0.40 -3.68
C ILE A 70 14.60 0.33 -2.39
N ALA A 71 15.19 -0.13 -1.29
CA ALA A 71 14.52 -0.13 0.01
C ALA A 71 14.09 1.29 0.42
N GLY A 72 14.95 2.29 0.18
CA GLY A 72 14.68 3.70 0.43
C GLY A 72 13.48 4.23 -0.38
N VAL A 73 13.43 3.96 -1.69
CA VAL A 73 12.28 4.32 -2.54
C VAL A 73 11.00 3.63 -2.04
N GLY A 74 11.12 2.38 -1.62
CA GLY A 74 10.03 1.60 -1.05
C GLY A 74 9.42 2.25 0.19
N LEU A 75 10.26 2.72 1.09
CA LEU A 75 9.83 3.40 2.32
C LEU A 75 9.27 4.80 2.01
N MET A 76 9.89 5.54 1.10
CA MET A 76 9.44 6.89 0.70
C MET A 76 8.08 6.90 0.02
N VAL A 77 7.66 5.82 -0.64
CA VAL A 77 6.29 5.67 -1.14
C VAL A 77 5.40 5.03 -0.06
N GLY A 78 5.85 3.91 0.51
CA GLY A 78 5.04 3.07 1.39
C GLY A 78 4.54 3.78 2.63
N VAL A 79 5.41 4.53 3.32
CA VAL A 79 5.08 5.20 4.58
C VAL A 79 4.09 6.36 4.37
N PRO A 80 4.32 7.31 3.43
CA PRO A 80 3.35 8.37 3.17
C PRO A 80 2.01 7.84 2.67
N SER A 81 1.98 6.79 1.84
CA SER A 81 0.74 6.15 1.39
C SER A 81 -0.05 5.55 2.55
N LEU A 82 0.62 4.89 3.50
CA LEU A 82 -0.03 4.36 4.70
C LEU A 82 -0.67 5.48 5.52
N LEU A 83 0.04 6.60 5.70
CA LEU A 83 -0.49 7.78 6.38
C LEU A 83 -1.73 8.34 5.67
N VAL A 84 -1.70 8.44 4.33
CA VAL A 84 -2.85 8.87 3.53
C VAL A 84 -4.04 7.95 3.74
N ILE A 85 -3.85 6.63 3.72
CA ILE A 85 -4.93 5.64 3.92
C ILE A 85 -5.57 5.81 5.29
N LEU A 86 -4.76 5.93 6.34
CA LEU A 86 -5.23 6.08 7.71
C LEU A 86 -5.97 7.41 7.91
N LEU A 87 -5.37 8.53 7.50
CA LEU A 87 -5.97 9.86 7.67
C LEU A 87 -7.24 9.99 6.84
N PHE A 88 -7.19 9.65 5.55
CA PHE A 88 -8.34 9.76 4.65
C PHE A 88 -9.47 8.82 5.08
N GLY A 89 -9.11 7.61 5.52
CA GLY A 89 -10.03 6.59 5.99
C GLY A 89 -10.72 6.88 7.31
N LEU A 90 -10.05 7.58 8.23
CA LEU A 90 -10.62 8.00 9.52
C LEU A 90 -11.45 9.29 9.40
N LEU A 91 -11.03 10.23 8.56
CA LEU A 91 -11.66 11.55 8.44
C LEU A 91 -12.91 11.55 7.56
N ASN A 92 -13.06 10.59 6.65
CA ASN A 92 -14.18 10.56 5.71
C ASN A 92 -15.18 9.45 6.06
N LYS A 93 -16.45 9.85 6.24
CA LYS A 93 -17.57 8.94 6.52
C LYS A 93 -18.19 8.28 5.27
N ARG A 94 -17.62 8.50 4.08
CA ARG A 94 -18.29 8.15 2.81
C ARG A 94 -18.04 6.69 2.42
N GLU A 95 -19.12 5.96 2.19
CA GLU A 95 -19.11 4.66 1.53
C GLU A 95 -19.20 4.82 0.00
N GLY A 96 -18.67 3.85 -0.75
CA GLY A 96 -18.87 3.74 -2.21
C GLY A 96 -17.70 4.13 -3.11
N ALA A 97 -17.93 4.09 -4.42
CA ALA A 97 -16.90 4.24 -5.46
C ALA A 97 -16.21 5.61 -5.44
N ALA A 98 -16.94 6.69 -5.12
CA ALA A 98 -16.38 8.03 -5.06
C ALA A 98 -15.29 8.18 -3.98
N PHE A 99 -15.41 7.44 -2.86
CA PHE A 99 -14.38 7.40 -1.83
C PHE A 99 -13.13 6.68 -2.34
N ARG A 100 -13.31 5.52 -2.98
CA ARG A 100 -12.22 4.71 -3.54
C ARG A 100 -11.44 5.44 -4.63
N ILE A 101 -12.14 6.15 -5.53
CA ILE A 101 -11.52 6.94 -6.60
C ILE A 101 -10.72 8.12 -6.03
N ARG A 102 -11.25 8.81 -5.01
CA ARG A 102 -10.51 9.91 -4.36
C ARG A 102 -9.28 9.40 -3.64
N LEU A 103 -9.39 8.27 -2.93
CA LEU A 103 -8.23 7.67 -2.29
C LEU A 103 -7.20 7.23 -3.34
N ALA A 104 -7.65 6.63 -4.44
CA ALA A 104 -6.78 6.25 -5.55
C ALA A 104 -5.98 7.47 -6.00
N GLY A 105 -6.65 8.59 -6.31
CA GLY A 105 -5.97 9.84 -6.67
C GLY A 105 -4.99 10.35 -5.60
N LEU A 106 -5.36 10.27 -4.31
CA LEU A 106 -4.49 10.68 -3.20
C LEU A 106 -3.26 9.78 -3.03
N LEU A 107 -3.38 8.48 -3.30
CA LEU A 107 -2.25 7.55 -3.21
C LEU A 107 -1.20 7.81 -4.28
N LEU A 108 -1.59 8.37 -5.43
CA LEU A 108 -0.66 8.81 -6.46
C LEU A 108 0.24 9.96 -6.00
N LEU A 109 -0.16 10.74 -4.98
CA LEU A 109 0.67 11.84 -4.48
C LEU A 109 2.03 11.33 -4.00
N PRO A 110 2.13 10.37 -3.07
CA PRO A 110 3.41 9.73 -2.70
C PRO A 110 4.25 9.21 -3.87
N THR A 111 3.65 8.87 -5.02
CA THR A 111 4.39 8.37 -6.19
C THR A 111 4.97 9.45 -7.08
N TRP A 112 4.74 10.74 -6.81
CA TRP A 112 5.15 11.85 -7.68
C TRP A 112 6.65 11.85 -8.03
N PHE A 113 7.51 11.53 -7.06
CA PHE A 113 8.95 11.57 -7.24
C PHE A 113 9.48 10.43 -8.14
N LEU A 114 8.66 9.39 -8.34
CA LEU A 114 8.97 8.30 -9.27
C LEU A 114 9.06 8.81 -10.71
N LEU A 115 8.35 9.89 -11.06
CA LEU A 115 8.42 10.51 -12.39
C LEU A 115 9.83 11.03 -12.76
N PHE A 116 10.69 11.26 -11.76
CA PHE A 116 12.06 11.72 -11.97
C PHE A 116 13.08 10.58 -11.97
N GLN A 117 12.63 9.32 -11.85
CA GLN A 117 13.50 8.15 -11.86
C GLN A 117 13.63 7.57 -13.27
N ASN A 118 14.83 7.16 -13.66
CA ASN A 118 15.13 6.62 -15.00
C ASN A 118 14.51 5.25 -15.29
N PHE A 119 13.79 4.66 -14.33
CA PHE A 119 13.23 3.30 -14.41
C PHE A 119 11.78 3.28 -14.87
N VAL A 120 11.46 4.00 -15.95
CA VAL A 120 10.09 4.29 -16.44
C VAL A 120 9.21 3.03 -16.55
N ALA A 121 9.76 1.91 -17.03
CA ALA A 121 9.01 0.66 -17.20
C ALA A 121 8.57 0.01 -15.87
N LEU A 122 9.24 0.30 -14.76
CA LEU A 122 8.94 -0.29 -13.46
C LEU A 122 8.14 0.64 -12.54
N LEU A 123 7.94 1.90 -12.93
CA LEU A 123 7.12 2.87 -12.18
C LEU A 123 5.64 2.45 -12.10
N PHE A 124 5.20 1.64 -13.07
CA PHE A 124 3.82 1.15 -13.13
C PHE A 124 3.50 0.18 -11.99
N VAL A 125 4.45 -0.61 -11.50
CA VAL A 125 4.21 -1.63 -10.47
C VAL A 125 3.71 -1.01 -9.14
N PRO A 126 4.41 -0.04 -8.52
CA PRO A 126 3.92 0.60 -7.29
C PRO A 126 2.64 1.40 -7.51
N VAL A 127 2.47 2.05 -8.67
CA VAL A 127 1.25 2.79 -9.02
C VAL A 127 0.05 1.85 -9.12
N LEU A 128 0.18 0.74 -9.85
CA LEU A 128 -0.87 -0.28 -10.00
C LEU A 128 -1.21 -0.91 -8.66
N ALA A 129 -0.23 -1.17 -7.80
CA ALA A 129 -0.45 -1.70 -6.46
C ALA A 129 -1.30 -0.75 -5.60
N GLN A 130 -1.02 0.55 -5.64
CA GLN A 130 -1.83 1.55 -4.95
C GLN A 130 -3.24 1.68 -5.52
N MET A 131 -3.39 1.62 -6.85
CA MET A 131 -4.70 1.61 -7.50
C MET A 131 -5.52 0.37 -7.11
N ALA A 132 -4.91 -0.81 -7.19
CA ALA A 132 -5.54 -2.06 -6.80
C ALA A 132 -5.92 -2.04 -5.31
N PHE A 133 -5.08 -1.46 -4.45
CA PHE A 133 -5.42 -1.28 -3.05
C PHE A 133 -6.66 -0.40 -2.88
N ALA A 134 -6.62 0.83 -3.40
CA ALA A 134 -7.70 1.81 -3.21
C ALA A 134 -9.03 1.35 -3.81
N LEU A 135 -9.00 0.72 -4.99
CA LEU A 135 -10.20 0.35 -5.74
C LEU A 135 -10.77 -1.01 -5.33
N CYS A 136 -9.91 -1.98 -5.01
CA CYS A 136 -10.32 -3.38 -4.84
C CYS A 136 -10.17 -3.89 -3.42
N LEU A 137 -9.10 -3.54 -2.70
CA LEU A 137 -8.77 -4.17 -1.41
C LEU A 137 -9.19 -3.38 -0.19
N MET A 138 -9.34 -2.06 -0.32
CA MET A 138 -9.62 -1.23 0.83
C MET A 138 -10.98 -1.58 1.47
N PRO A 139 -11.01 -1.87 2.77
CA PRO A 139 -12.26 -2.07 3.50
C PRO A 139 -12.98 -0.72 3.63
N VAL A 140 -14.12 -0.59 2.96
CA VAL A 140 -14.99 0.60 3.06
C VAL A 140 -16.32 0.20 3.69
N PRO A 141 -16.78 0.88 4.76
CA PRO A 141 -16.08 1.92 5.53
C PRO A 141 -15.09 1.33 6.54
N LEU A 142 -14.05 2.09 6.88
CA LEU A 142 -13.06 1.76 7.91
C LEU A 142 -13.64 1.80 9.33
N VAL A 143 -14.72 2.56 9.54
CA VAL A 143 -15.45 2.59 10.82
C VAL A 143 -16.93 2.35 10.55
N ARG A 144 -17.36 1.09 10.72
CA ARG A 144 -18.78 0.74 10.73
C ARG A 144 -19.37 1.09 12.09
N PHE A 145 -19.94 2.28 12.20
CA PHE A 145 -20.88 2.52 13.30
C PHE A 145 -22.18 1.78 12.96
N PRO A 146 -22.79 1.04 13.91
CA PRO A 146 -24.12 0.51 13.68
C PRO A 146 -25.02 1.70 13.36
N ALA A 147 -25.73 1.62 12.22
CA ALA A 147 -26.74 2.59 11.87
C ALA A 147 -27.67 2.74 13.07
N LYS A 148 -27.88 3.99 13.51
CA LYS A 148 -28.92 4.30 14.48
C LYS A 148 -30.21 3.76 13.86
N ALA A 149 -30.88 2.82 14.53
CA ALA A 149 -32.21 2.42 14.11
C ALA A 149 -33.05 3.71 14.09
N GLU A 150 -33.49 4.13 12.91
CA GLU A 150 -34.47 5.19 12.77
C GLU A 150 -35.78 4.63 13.34
N ASP A 151 -36.28 5.29 14.39
CA ASP A 151 -37.63 5.15 14.91
C ASP A 151 -38.62 5.87 13.97
#